data_AF-A0A241W944-F1
#
_entry.id   AF-A0A241W944-F1
#
_cell.length_a   1.000
_cell.length_b   1.000
_cell.length_c   1.000
_cell.angle_alpha   90.00
_cell.angle_beta   90.00
_cell.angle_gamma   90.00
#
_symmetry.space_group_name_H-M   'P 1'
#
loop_
_entity.id
_entity.type
_entity.pdbx_description
1 polymer ?
#
loop_
_entity_poly.entity_id
_entity_poly.type
_entity_poly.pdbx_seq_one_letter_code
_entity_poly.pdbx_strand_id
1 'polypeptide(L)'
;MKWSKLIDFDEQYLQRGYLLKFKAHYPFEEEVIMMLAEAPDKDGFALITISGYKAGINCYQKLPVSEITKDWLIFNWKKWVWPESELDDVFVRSQLNYDEI
;
A
#
# COMPACT_ATOMS: atom_id res chain seq x y z
N MET A 1 -3.70 15.60 -6.84
CA MET A 1 -3.43 14.15 -6.80
C MET A 1 -2.33 13.73 -7.80
N LYS A 2 -1.09 13.53 -7.36
CA LYS A 2 -0.04 12.93 -8.21
C LYS A 2 0.32 11.55 -7.67
N TRP A 3 -0.09 10.52 -8.39
CA TRP A 3 0.46 9.18 -8.27
C TRP A 3 1.83 9.15 -8.94
N SER A 4 2.79 8.48 -8.33
CA SER A 4 4.11 8.20 -8.91
C SER A 4 4.31 6.69 -8.93
N LYS A 5 5.12 6.19 -9.87
CA LYS A 5 5.57 4.80 -9.80
C LYS A 5 6.35 4.58 -8.51
N LEU A 6 6.15 3.43 -7.84
CA LEU A 6 6.86 3.13 -6.60
C LEU A 6 8.38 3.10 -6.81
N ILE A 7 8.84 2.56 -7.94
CA ILE A 7 10.26 2.48 -8.28
C ILE A 7 10.91 3.87 -8.45
N ASP A 8 10.15 4.84 -8.95
CA ASP A 8 10.59 6.21 -9.23
C ASP A 8 10.21 7.17 -8.09
N PHE A 9 9.75 6.65 -6.96
CA PHE A 9 9.30 7.49 -5.85
C PHE A 9 10.50 8.12 -5.12
N ASP A 10 10.48 9.44 -4.96
CA ASP A 10 11.63 10.20 -4.45
C ASP A 10 11.82 10.04 -2.94
N GLU A 11 10.75 9.77 -2.18
CA GLU A 11 10.85 9.66 -0.73
C GLU A 11 11.35 8.29 -0.28
N GLN A 12 12.26 8.30 0.69
CA GLN A 12 12.83 7.08 1.24
C GLN A 12 11.86 6.34 2.16
N TYR A 13 11.04 7.05 2.94
CA TYR A 13 10.18 6.49 3.97
C TYR A 13 8.71 6.73 3.65
N LEU A 14 7.90 5.68 3.75
CA LEU A 14 6.45 5.77 3.61
C LEU A 14 5.83 5.91 5.00
N GLN A 15 4.86 6.84 5.13
CA GLN A 15 4.19 7.13 6.39
C GLN A 15 2.73 6.67 6.40
N ARG A 16 2.10 6.75 7.57
CA ARG A 16 0.67 6.44 7.75
C ARG A 16 -0.18 7.25 6.78
N GLY A 17 -1.11 6.59 6.11
CA GLY A 17 -2.01 7.15 5.11
C GLY A 17 -1.44 7.15 3.68
N TYR A 18 -0.20 6.70 3.46
CA TYR A 18 0.31 6.51 2.09
C TYR A 18 -0.54 5.47 1.38
N LEU A 19 -0.80 5.70 0.09
CA LEU A 19 -1.65 4.86 -0.71
C LEU A 19 -0.81 4.12 -1.75
N LEU A 20 -1.08 2.83 -1.89
CA LEU A 20 -0.48 1.93 -2.86
C LEU A 20 -1.57 1.48 -3.81
N LYS A 21 -1.43 1.81 -5.10
CA LYS A 21 -2.32 1.35 -6.17
C LYS A 21 -1.58 0.32 -7.02
N PHE A 22 -2.20 -0.82 -7.28
CA PHE A 22 -1.63 -1.87 -8.11
C PHE A 22 -2.70 -2.76 -8.74
N LYS A 23 -2.32 -3.51 -9.77
CA LYS A 23 -3.17 -4.52 -10.39
C LYS A 23 -3.32 -5.75 -9.50
N ALA A 24 -4.56 -6.20 -9.34
CA ALA A 24 -4.91 -7.38 -8.58
C ALA A 24 -5.89 -8.26 -9.38
N HIS A 25 -6.42 -9.29 -8.74
CA HIS A 25 -7.47 -10.13 -9.27
C HIS A 25 -8.25 -10.74 -8.10
N TYR A 26 -9.20 -11.63 -8.40
CA TYR A 26 -10.04 -12.29 -7.40
C TYR A 26 -9.20 -12.76 -6.17
N PRO A 27 -9.56 -12.36 -4.94
CA PRO A 27 -10.86 -11.86 -4.50
C PRO A 27 -11.03 -10.32 -4.54
N PHE A 28 -10.11 -9.59 -5.15
CA PHE A 28 -10.20 -8.15 -5.41
C PHE A 28 -10.64 -7.86 -6.86
N GLU A 29 -10.83 -6.60 -7.18
CA GLU A 29 -10.95 -6.08 -8.55
C GLU A 29 -9.63 -6.16 -9.33
N GLU A 30 -9.69 -5.78 -10.61
CA GLU A 30 -8.52 -5.68 -11.50
C GLU A 30 -7.47 -4.67 -10.99
N GLU A 31 -7.91 -3.64 -10.26
CA GLU A 31 -7.04 -2.68 -9.59
C GLU A 31 -7.52 -2.46 -8.15
N VAL A 32 -6.57 -2.38 -7.22
CA VAL A 32 -6.85 -2.12 -5.80
C VAL A 32 -5.96 -1.01 -5.28
N ILE A 33 -6.51 -0.24 -4.35
CA ILE A 33 -5.82 0.71 -3.50
C ILE A 33 -5.79 0.19 -2.07
N MET A 34 -4.58 0.03 -1.54
CA MET A 34 -4.33 -0.22 -0.14
C MET A 34 -3.70 1.01 0.52
N MET A 35 -4.03 1.24 1.78
CA MET A 35 -3.49 2.32 2.60
C MET A 35 -2.55 1.74 3.66
N LEU A 36 -1.42 2.40 3.87
CA LEU A 36 -0.52 2.13 4.98
C LEU A 36 -1.12 2.69 6.27
N ALA A 37 -1.30 1.86 7.29
CA ALA A 37 -1.97 2.21 8.53
C ALA A 37 -1.20 1.67 9.75
N GLU A 38 -1.54 2.17 10.94
CA GLU A 38 -1.05 1.57 12.18
C GLU A 38 -1.61 0.15 12.33
N ALA A 39 -0.75 -0.78 12.74
CA ALA A 39 -1.20 -2.11 13.10
C ALA A 39 -2.10 -2.05 14.37
N PRO A 40 -3.19 -2.84 14.46
CA PRO A 40 -4.10 -2.81 15.60
C PRO A 40 -3.45 -3.12 16.96
N ASP A 41 -2.33 -3.84 16.96
CA ASP A 41 -1.58 -4.21 18.17
C ASP A 41 -0.52 -3.16 18.58
N LYS A 42 -0.65 -1.92 18.08
CA LYS A 42 0.14 -0.71 18.41
C LYS A 42 1.60 -0.70 17.95
N ASP A 43 2.15 -1.86 17.59
CA ASP A 43 3.53 -1.97 17.11
C ASP A 43 3.59 -2.23 15.60
N GLY A 44 3.98 -1.19 14.86
CA GLY A 44 4.33 -1.25 13.46
C GLY A 44 3.22 -0.87 12.48
N PHE A 45 3.40 -1.28 11.24
CA PHE A 45 2.55 -0.91 10.12
C PHE A 45 1.80 -2.09 9.55
N ALA A 46 0.65 -1.79 8.93
CA ALA A 46 -0.07 -2.74 8.14
C ALA A 46 -0.76 -2.09 6.94
N LEU A 47 -1.12 -2.91 5.95
CA LEU A 47 -1.89 -2.46 4.79
C LEU A 47 -3.36 -2.79 4.96
N ILE A 48 -4.22 -1.80 4.77
CA ILE A 48 -5.67 -1.96 4.72
C ILE A 48 -6.18 -1.67 3.32
N THR A 49 -7.08 -2.51 2.82
CA THR A 49 -7.76 -2.25 1.54
C THR A 49 -8.79 -1.15 1.72
N ILE A 50 -8.73 -0.11 0.90
CA ILE A 50 -9.63 1.07 0.99
C ILE A 50 -10.50 1.27 -0.26
N SER A 51 -10.42 0.35 -1.21
CA SER A 51 -11.18 0.42 -2.47
C SER A 51 -11.84 -0.92 -2.76
N GLY A 52 -12.90 -0.86 -3.55
CA GLY A 52 -13.55 -2.06 -4.06
C GLY A 52 -14.33 -2.90 -3.03
N TYR A 53 -14.66 -4.13 -3.40
CA TYR A 53 -15.49 -5.07 -2.65
C TYR A 53 -14.92 -5.44 -1.28
N LYS A 54 -13.59 -5.30 -1.12
CA LYS A 54 -12.86 -5.61 0.11
C LYS A 54 -12.52 -4.37 0.93
N ALA A 55 -12.96 -3.17 0.51
CA ALA A 55 -12.77 -1.95 1.29
C ALA A 55 -13.30 -2.13 2.72
N GLY A 56 -12.42 -1.97 3.71
CA GLY A 56 -12.78 -2.04 5.13
C GLY A 56 -13.03 -3.45 5.70
N ILE A 57 -12.79 -4.54 4.95
CA ILE A 57 -12.93 -5.92 5.48
C ILE A 57 -11.60 -6.42 6.08
N ASN A 58 -11.64 -6.98 7.31
CA ASN A 58 -10.64 -7.84 7.98
C ASN A 58 -9.57 -8.45 7.04
N CYS A 59 -8.25 -8.31 7.18
CA CYS A 59 -7.39 -7.75 8.21
C CYS A 59 -6.20 -7.07 7.53
N TYR A 60 -5.78 -5.95 8.11
CA TYR A 60 -4.42 -5.43 8.06
C TYR A 60 -3.38 -6.49 7.69
N GLN A 61 -2.80 -6.42 6.49
CA GLN A 61 -1.61 -7.19 6.18
C GLN A 61 -0.46 -6.59 7.00
N LYS A 62 -0.22 -7.17 8.18
CA LYS A 62 0.83 -6.69 9.08
C LYS A 62 2.18 -6.87 8.39
N LEU A 63 2.98 -5.81 8.42
CA LEU A 63 4.33 -5.80 7.91
C LEU A 63 5.29 -6.15 9.06
N PRO A 64 6.36 -6.90 8.82
CA PRO A 64 7.26 -7.41 9.87
C PRO A 64 8.27 -6.36 10.35
N VAL A 65 8.05 -5.09 10.04
CA VAL A 65 8.97 -3.98 10.30
C VAL A 65 8.20 -2.80 10.88
N SER A 66 8.86 -2.04 11.74
CA SER A 66 8.32 -0.83 12.36
C SER A 66 8.42 0.41 11.47
N GLU A 67 9.23 0.35 10.41
CA GLU A 67 9.44 1.45 9.46
C GLU A 67 9.42 0.88 8.04
N ILE A 68 8.71 1.57 7.13
CA ILE A 68 8.60 1.16 5.72
C ILE A 68 9.45 2.09 4.87
N THR A 69 10.58 1.57 4.37
CA THR A 69 11.34 2.25 3.33
C THR A 69 10.87 1.83 1.94
N LYS A 70 11.08 2.69 0.95
CA LYS A 70 10.86 2.38 -0.46
C LYS A 70 11.57 1.09 -0.87
N ASP A 71 12.86 0.98 -0.54
CA ASP A 71 13.69 -0.18 -0.92
C ASP A 71 13.20 -1.46 -0.26
N TRP A 72 12.84 -1.39 1.02
CA TRP A 72 12.26 -2.54 1.72
C TRP A 72 10.97 -2.98 1.03
N LEU A 73 10.07 -2.03 0.73
CA LEU A 73 8.78 -2.33 0.11
C LEU A 73 8.94 -2.94 -1.29
N ILE A 74 9.84 -2.39 -2.11
CA ILE A 74 10.17 -2.93 -3.45
C ILE A 74 10.69 -4.37 -3.33
N PHE A 75 11.68 -4.59 -2.47
CA PHE A 75 12.31 -5.92 -2.30
C PHE A 75 11.32 -6.95 -1.75
N ASN A 76 10.40 -6.53 -0.88
CA ASN A 76 9.48 -7.40 -0.16
C ASN A 76 8.07 -7.47 -0.77
N TRP A 77 7.82 -6.75 -1.86
CA TRP A 77 6.49 -6.53 -2.44
C TRP A 77 5.72 -7.84 -2.66
N LYS A 78 6.30 -8.77 -3.43
CA LYS A 78 5.64 -10.03 -3.78
C LYS A 78 5.36 -10.91 -2.57
N LYS A 79 6.13 -10.76 -1.49
CA LYS A 79 5.97 -11.54 -0.26
C LYS A 79 4.93 -10.96 0.69
N TRP A 80 4.85 -9.63 0.79
CA TRP A 80 4.09 -8.95 1.84
C TRP A 80 2.94 -8.09 1.34
N VAL A 81 2.81 -7.88 0.02
CA VAL A 81 1.73 -7.05 -0.56
C VAL A 81 0.93 -7.87 -1.56
N TRP A 82 1.53 -8.21 -2.70
CA TRP A 82 0.84 -8.97 -3.75
C TRP A 82 1.81 -9.76 -4.64
N PRO A 83 1.75 -11.10 -4.66
CA PRO A 83 2.73 -11.94 -5.35
C PRO A 83 2.67 -11.83 -6.88
N GLU A 84 1.49 -11.56 -7.43
CA GLU A 84 1.23 -11.55 -8.88
C GLU A 84 1.33 -10.16 -9.50
N SER A 85 1.70 -9.15 -8.71
CA SER A 85 1.90 -7.79 -9.21
C SER A 85 3.29 -7.63 -9.81
N GLU A 86 3.34 -6.92 -10.94
CA GLU A 86 4.58 -6.40 -11.51
C GLU A 86 4.86 -5.01 -10.95
N LEU A 87 6.09 -4.77 -10.46
CA LEU A 87 6.48 -3.54 -9.78
C LEU A 87 6.36 -2.29 -10.67
N ASP A 88 6.49 -2.44 -11.99
CA ASP A 88 6.32 -1.36 -12.97
C ASP A 88 4.89 -0.80 -13.02
N ASP A 89 3.92 -1.58 -12.57
CA ASP A 89 2.49 -1.26 -12.49
C ASP A 89 2.06 -0.89 -11.06
N VAL A 90 3.02 -0.67 -10.16
CA VAL A 90 2.76 -0.24 -8.78
C VAL A 90 2.94 1.27 -8.66
N PHE A 91 1.91 1.92 -8.16
CA PHE A 91 1.90 3.36 -7.92
C PHE A 91 1.76 3.65 -6.43
N VAL A 92 2.38 4.74 -6.01
CA VAL A 92 2.34 5.27 -4.65
C VAL A 92 1.97 6.73 -4.66
N ARG A 93 1.30 7.18 -3.60
CA ARG A 93 1.13 8.60 -3.28
C ARG A 93 1.10 8.81 -1.78
N SER A 94 1.37 10.05 -1.38
CA SER A 94 1.11 10.54 -0.04
C SER A 94 -0.40 10.60 0.26
N GLN A 95 -0.71 10.91 1.51
CA GLN A 95 -2.06 10.97 2.08
C GLN A 95 -3.01 11.83 1.23
N LEU A 96 -4.30 11.51 1.30
CA LEU A 96 -5.35 12.37 0.77
C LEU A 96 -5.47 13.63 1.63
N ASN A 97 -5.59 14.78 1.00
CA ASN A 97 -6.15 15.97 1.65
C ASN A 97 -7.68 15.89 1.68
N TYR A 98 -8.33 16.68 2.53
CA TYR A 98 -9.79 16.63 2.70
C TYR A 98 -10.56 16.97 1.41
N ASP A 99 -9.96 17.77 0.53
CA ASP A 99 -10.48 18.20 -0.77
C ASP A 99 -10.21 17.18 -1.89
N GLU A 100 -9.51 16.09 -1.56
CA GLU A 100 -9.18 14.99 -2.47
C GLU A 100 -10.03 13.71 -2.21
N ILE A 101 -11.00 13.78 -1.29
CA ILE A 101 -11.90 12.67 -0.93
C ILE A 101 -13.16 12.71 -1.80
#